data_AF-A0A3C1JCV5-F1
#
_entry.id   AF-A0A3C1JCV5-F1
#
_cell.length_a   1.000
_cell.length_b   1.000
_cell.length_c   1.000
_cell.angle_alpha   90.00
_cell.angle_beta   90.00
_cell.angle_gamma   90.00
#
_symmetry.space_group_name_H-M   'P 1'
#
loop_
_entity.id
_entity.type
_entity.pdbx_description
1 polymer ?
#
loop_
_entity_poly.entity_id
_entity_poly.type
_entity_poly.pdbx_seq_one_letter_code
_entity_poly.pdbx_strand_id
1 'polypeptide(L)'
;MKNTIIFLLVMSASIYATLLAKPDLYFNKRVDYREFTVRTRVPMTPSEVEGTLESARERIVTSELFKEGMKFDIYLPASRGQFTFFTPLQNGDYVRVSTLNGGIFLAAADFKAGEARKVPGDAKYRSLSSVITVGAAWDMTKRKLRPLTYMFMHEWKVRGYAAILAGLNGDFSPSDACAATGTPEQQDYRYRLMLETVLKEEQVFYNDLLDSNFSYANAEMRLKKAYCGN
;
A
#
# COMPACT_ATOMS: atom_id res chain seq x y z
N MET A 1 21.29 -27.14 29.32
CA MET A 1 21.58 -25.82 28.72
C MET A 1 21.19 -25.73 27.24
N LYS A 2 21.68 -26.60 26.35
CA LYS A 2 21.31 -26.58 24.91
C LYS A 2 19.80 -26.68 24.65
N ASN A 3 19.10 -27.60 25.31
CA ASN A 3 17.65 -27.76 25.15
C ASN A 3 16.85 -26.55 25.68
N THR A 4 17.36 -25.89 26.73
CA THR A 4 16.74 -24.69 27.30
C THR A 4 16.84 -23.49 26.35
N ILE A 5 18.00 -23.31 25.70
CA ILE A 5 18.21 -22.24 24.71
C ILE A 5 17.32 -22.46 23.48
N ILE A 6 17.24 -23.70 22.98
CA ILE A 6 16.38 -24.04 21.85
C ILE A 6 14.91 -23.76 22.19
N PHE A 7 14.46 -24.15 23.39
CA PHE A 7 13.08 -23.90 23.84
C PHE A 7 12.74 -22.41 23.90
N LEU A 8 13.64 -21.57 24.43
CA LEU A 8 13.46 -20.12 24.49
C LEU A 8 13.39 -19.49 23.08
N LEU A 9 14.21 -19.95 22.14
CA LEU A 9 14.17 -19.47 20.75
C LEU A 9 12.85 -19.83 20.06
N VAL A 10 12.39 -21.07 20.22
CA VAL A 10 11.10 -21.52 19.64
C VAL A 10 9.93 -20.74 20.24
N MET A 11 9.93 -20.51 21.55
CA MET A 11 8.90 -19.72 22.22
C MET A 11 8.88 -18.27 21.71
N SER A 12 10.06 -17.64 21.62
CA SER A 12 10.20 -16.26 21.12
C SER A 12 9.73 -16.13 19.67
N ALA A 13 10.11 -17.08 18.81
CA ALA A 13 9.65 -17.14 17.43
C ALA A 13 8.13 -17.32 17.33
N SER A 14 7.54 -18.15 18.19
CA SER A 14 6.09 -18.39 18.23
C SER A 14 5.31 -17.14 18.67
N ILE A 15 5.81 -16.44 19.69
CA ILE A 15 5.24 -15.17 20.14
C ILE A 15 5.33 -14.13 19.02
N TYR A 16 6.49 -14.03 18.38
CA TYR A 16 6.70 -13.09 17.28
C TYR A 16 5.76 -13.38 16.09
N ALA A 17 5.65 -14.64 15.66
CA ALA A 17 4.73 -15.04 14.60
C ALA A 17 3.27 -14.72 14.95
N THR A 18 2.88 -14.91 16.22
CA THR A 18 1.54 -14.56 16.70
C THR A 18 1.29 -13.06 16.62
N LEU A 19 2.27 -12.23 17.00
CA LEU A 19 2.16 -10.77 16.89
C LEU A 19 2.06 -10.29 15.43
N LEU A 20 2.78 -10.94 14.50
CA LEU A 20 2.67 -10.63 13.08
C LEU A 20 1.31 -11.02 12.49
N ALA A 21 0.75 -12.15 12.93
CA ALA A 21 -0.56 -12.61 12.50
C ALA A 21 -1.70 -11.78 13.10
N LYS A 22 -1.58 -11.37 14.37
CA LYS A 22 -2.55 -10.56 15.12
C LYS A 22 -1.91 -9.31 15.77
N PRO A 23 -1.62 -8.27 14.98
CA PRO A 23 -0.96 -7.05 15.47
C PRO A 23 -1.85 -6.24 16.42
N ASP A 24 -3.16 -6.44 16.39
CA ASP A 24 -4.13 -5.83 17.30
C ASP A 24 -3.88 -6.16 18.78
N LEU A 25 -3.22 -7.28 19.08
CA LEU A 25 -2.73 -7.58 20.44
C LEU A 25 -1.73 -6.53 20.95
N TYR A 26 -0.94 -5.97 20.03
CA TYR A 26 0.00 -4.90 20.34
C TYR A 26 -0.68 -3.53 20.24
N PHE A 27 -1.36 -3.25 19.12
CA PHE A 27 -2.09 -2.02 18.84
C PHE A 27 -3.51 -2.06 19.44
N ASN A 28 -3.55 -1.95 20.77
CA ASN A 28 -4.75 -2.19 21.58
C ASN A 28 -5.76 -1.02 21.64
N LYS A 29 -5.46 0.14 21.05
CA LYS A 29 -6.41 1.24 20.87
C LYS A 29 -6.92 1.24 19.44
N ARG A 30 -8.21 1.53 19.25
CA ARG A 30 -8.82 1.59 17.93
C ARG A 30 -9.80 2.74 17.79
N VAL A 31 -9.90 3.25 16.56
CA VAL A 31 -10.93 4.19 16.12
C VAL A 31 -11.52 3.63 14.83
N ASP A 32 -12.83 3.46 14.79
CA ASP A 32 -13.54 2.94 13.63
C ASP A 32 -14.15 4.10 12.84
N TYR A 33 -13.99 4.05 11.53
CA TYR A 33 -14.61 4.96 10.58
C TYR A 33 -15.02 4.20 9.32
N ARG A 34 -16.31 3.90 9.19
CA ARG A 34 -16.91 3.16 8.06
C ARG A 34 -16.18 1.84 7.75
N GLU A 35 -15.45 1.75 6.64
CA GLU A 35 -14.67 0.58 6.21
C GLU A 35 -13.28 0.51 6.88
N PHE A 36 -12.81 1.58 7.52
CA PHE A 36 -11.49 1.65 8.13
C PHE A 36 -11.52 1.47 9.65
N THR A 37 -10.54 0.73 10.17
CA THR A 37 -10.25 0.64 11.60
C THR A 37 -8.80 1.06 11.82
N VAL A 38 -8.60 2.23 12.41
CA VAL A 38 -7.27 2.73 12.77
C VAL A 38 -6.88 2.15 14.13
N ARG A 39 -5.72 1.50 14.20
CA ARG A 39 -5.19 0.82 15.38
C ARG A 39 -3.85 1.41 15.77
N THR A 40 -3.72 1.73 17.06
CA THR A 40 -2.57 2.46 17.59
C THR A 40 -2.34 2.11 19.06
N ARG A 41 -1.23 2.58 19.62
CA ARG A 41 -0.92 2.54 21.06
C ARG A 41 -1.38 3.80 21.79
N VAL A 42 -1.54 4.90 21.06
CA VAL A 42 -1.89 6.22 21.60
C VAL A 42 -3.38 6.46 21.36
N PRO A 43 -4.15 6.93 22.35
CA PRO A 43 -5.55 7.29 22.13
C PRO A 43 -5.70 8.32 21.01
N MET A 44 -6.67 8.09 20.13
CA MET A 44 -7.06 9.00 19.07
C MET A 44 -8.57 9.16 19.12
N THR A 45 -9.05 10.30 18.63
CA THR A 45 -10.48 10.65 18.54
C THR A 45 -10.99 10.43 17.12
N PRO A 46 -12.29 10.13 16.93
CA PRO A 46 -12.87 10.02 15.58
C PRO A 46 -12.66 11.27 14.71
N SER A 47 -12.80 12.46 15.31
CA SER A 47 -12.61 13.74 14.61
C SER A 47 -11.20 13.95 14.08
N GLU A 48 -10.18 13.33 14.70
CA GLU A 48 -8.80 13.44 14.21
C GLU A 48 -8.60 12.67 12.90
N VAL A 49 -9.33 11.57 12.69
CA VAL A 49 -9.08 10.67 11.54
C VAL A 49 -10.09 10.83 10.41
N GLU A 50 -11.31 11.29 10.72
CA GLU A 50 -12.45 11.31 9.81
C GLU A 50 -12.16 11.95 8.45
N GLY A 51 -11.65 13.18 8.40
CA GLY A 51 -11.44 13.89 7.12
C GLY A 51 -10.45 13.17 6.19
N THR A 52 -9.36 12.63 6.75
CA THR A 52 -8.37 11.86 5.99
C THR A 52 -8.96 10.54 5.50
N LEU A 53 -9.71 9.84 6.35
CA LEU A 53 -10.30 8.55 6.01
C LEU A 53 -11.43 8.67 5.01
N GLU A 54 -12.26 9.72 5.08
CA GLU A 54 -13.29 9.98 4.06
C GLU A 54 -12.65 10.29 2.71
N SER A 55 -11.59 11.13 2.68
CA SER A 55 -10.84 11.41 1.44
C SER A 55 -10.22 10.15 0.83
N ALA A 56 -9.75 9.20 1.66
CA ALA A 56 -9.26 7.91 1.18
C ALA A 56 -10.41 7.02 0.69
N ARG A 57 -11.55 7.05 1.42
CA ARG A 57 -12.77 6.31 1.07
C ARG A 57 -13.29 6.69 -0.30
N GLU A 58 -13.44 7.99 -0.56
CA GLU A 58 -13.94 8.53 -1.84
C GLU A 58 -13.13 8.00 -3.04
N ARG A 59 -11.84 7.74 -2.85
CA ARG A 59 -10.96 7.17 -3.90
C ARG A 59 -11.09 5.65 -4.03
N ILE A 60 -11.27 4.93 -2.93
CA ILE A 60 -11.37 3.46 -2.99
C ILE A 60 -12.76 3.00 -3.44
N VAL A 61 -13.83 3.74 -3.17
CA VAL A 61 -15.19 3.34 -3.59
C VAL A 61 -15.38 3.41 -5.10
N THR A 62 -14.55 4.17 -5.82
CA THR A 62 -14.53 4.16 -7.30
C THR A 62 -13.77 2.97 -7.88
N SER A 63 -13.09 2.18 -7.04
CA SER A 63 -12.43 0.96 -7.46
C SER A 63 -13.45 -0.12 -7.78
N GLU A 64 -13.34 -0.74 -8.95
CA GLU A 64 -14.10 -1.95 -9.27
C GLU A 64 -13.77 -3.16 -8.38
N LEU A 65 -12.65 -3.13 -7.65
CA LEU A 65 -12.29 -4.17 -6.69
C LEU A 65 -12.94 -3.97 -5.33
N PHE A 66 -13.46 -2.77 -5.06
CA PHE A 66 -14.16 -2.47 -3.83
C PHE A 66 -15.49 -3.21 -3.78
N LYS A 67 -15.80 -3.78 -2.61
CA LYS A 67 -17.09 -4.40 -2.33
C LYS A 67 -17.61 -3.89 -1.00
N GLU A 68 -18.91 -3.65 -0.92
CA GLU A 68 -19.56 -3.32 0.34
C GLU A 68 -19.26 -4.40 1.40
N GLY A 69 -19.03 -3.95 2.64
CA GLY A 69 -18.62 -4.83 3.73
C GLY A 69 -17.13 -5.13 3.81
N MET A 70 -16.30 -4.69 2.85
CA MET A 70 -14.85 -4.72 3.02
C MET A 70 -14.42 -3.89 4.25
N LYS A 71 -13.39 -4.38 4.94
CA LYS A 71 -12.80 -3.74 6.12
C LYS A 71 -11.30 -3.66 5.97
N PHE A 72 -10.72 -2.52 6.33
CA PHE A 72 -9.30 -2.22 6.24
C PHE A 72 -8.76 -1.85 7.61
N ASP A 73 -7.91 -2.70 8.18
CA ASP A 73 -7.20 -2.38 9.42
C ASP A 73 -5.94 -1.58 9.10
N ILE A 74 -5.86 -0.36 9.63
CA ILE A 74 -4.71 0.54 9.52
C ILE A 74 -3.95 0.50 10.84
N TYR A 75 -2.67 0.15 10.81
CA TYR A 75 -1.81 0.12 11.98
C TYR A 75 -0.85 1.31 11.96
N LEU A 76 -0.76 2.01 13.10
CA LEU A 76 0.09 3.18 13.29
C LEU A 76 1.27 2.88 14.22
N PRO A 77 2.39 2.43 13.66
CA PRO A 77 3.65 2.42 14.36
C PRO A 77 4.08 3.80 14.87
N ALA A 78 4.57 3.88 16.10
CA ALA A 78 5.10 5.10 16.71
C ALA A 78 6.54 5.43 16.26
N SER A 79 7.24 4.46 15.66
CA SER A 79 8.61 4.64 15.21
C SER A 79 8.95 3.74 14.02
N ARG A 80 10.03 4.08 13.32
CA ARG A 80 10.54 3.28 12.21
C ARG A 80 10.88 1.85 12.63
N GLY A 81 11.45 1.67 13.82
CA GLY A 81 11.77 0.33 14.34
C GLY A 81 10.53 -0.52 14.62
N GLN A 82 9.44 0.11 15.09
CA GLN A 82 8.18 -0.60 15.28
C GLN A 82 7.52 -0.93 13.94
N PHE A 83 7.62 -0.04 12.95
CA PHE A 83 7.16 -0.33 11.59
C PHE A 83 7.88 -1.55 11.01
N THR A 84 9.22 -1.57 11.02
CA THR A 84 10.00 -2.69 10.48
C THR A 84 9.80 -3.98 11.28
N PHE A 85 9.53 -3.91 12.58
CA PHE A 85 9.20 -5.09 13.40
C PHE A 85 7.94 -5.81 12.90
N PHE A 86 6.91 -5.07 12.50
CA PHE A 86 5.64 -5.65 12.00
C PHE A 86 5.63 -5.89 10.48
N THR A 87 6.60 -5.35 9.75
CA THR A 87 6.75 -5.54 8.29
C THR A 87 8.12 -6.15 7.96
N PRO A 88 8.47 -7.34 8.50
CA PRO A 88 9.78 -7.92 8.28
C PRO A 88 10.02 -8.16 6.78
N LEU A 89 11.28 -8.03 6.34
CA LEU A 89 11.72 -8.23 4.95
C LEU A 89 11.24 -7.18 3.94
N GLN A 90 10.54 -6.14 4.39
CA GLN A 90 10.03 -5.09 3.52
C GLN A 90 10.57 -3.73 3.96
N ASN A 91 11.51 -3.18 3.18
CA ASN A 91 11.87 -1.77 3.26
C ASN A 91 10.72 -0.94 2.68
N GLY A 92 9.64 -0.75 3.45
CA GLY A 92 8.55 0.14 3.07
C GLY A 92 8.91 1.60 3.19
N ASP A 93 8.46 2.41 2.24
CA ASP A 93 8.66 3.86 2.30
C ASP A 93 7.58 4.47 3.18
N TYR A 94 6.34 4.63 2.69
CA TYR A 94 5.24 5.26 3.42
C TYR A 94 4.24 4.26 4.00
N VAL A 95 3.99 3.16 3.29
CA VAL A 95 2.97 2.16 3.61
C VAL A 95 3.42 0.75 3.24
N ARG A 96 2.97 -0.24 4.00
CA ARG A 96 3.05 -1.68 3.65
C ARG A 96 1.76 -2.39 4.00
N VAL A 97 1.46 -3.43 3.23
CA VAL A 97 0.34 -4.33 3.51
C VAL A 97 0.89 -5.68 3.89
N SER A 98 0.51 -6.17 5.06
CA SER A 98 0.92 -7.48 5.54
C SER A 98 0.37 -8.58 4.63
N THR A 99 1.26 -9.48 4.20
CA THR A 99 0.88 -10.66 3.43
C THR A 99 0.10 -11.66 4.28
N LEU A 100 0.25 -11.64 5.60
CA LEU A 100 -0.38 -12.60 6.51
C LEU A 100 -1.83 -12.24 6.83
N ASN A 101 -2.13 -10.98 7.12
CA ASN A 101 -3.47 -10.57 7.61
C ASN A 101 -4.11 -9.41 6.83
N GLY A 102 -3.42 -8.82 5.85
CA GLY A 102 -3.96 -7.69 5.08
C GLY A 102 -3.90 -6.34 5.81
N GLY A 103 -3.31 -6.29 7.00
CA GLY A 103 -3.12 -5.05 7.76
C GLY A 103 -2.28 -4.03 7.01
N ILE A 104 -2.74 -2.78 6.97
CA ILE A 104 -2.08 -1.64 6.33
C ILE A 104 -1.24 -0.91 7.37
N PHE A 105 0.07 -1.03 7.31
CA PHE A 105 1.01 -0.35 8.20
C PHE A 105 1.47 0.95 7.58
N LEU A 106 1.35 2.05 8.31
CA LEU A 106 1.85 3.37 7.90
C LEU A 106 3.18 3.68 8.61
N ALA A 107 4.21 4.08 7.87
CA ALA A 107 5.54 4.28 8.43
C ALA A 107 5.59 5.43 9.45
N ALA A 108 4.97 6.56 9.09
CA ALA A 108 4.68 7.66 9.98
C ALA A 108 3.47 8.43 9.43
N ALA A 109 2.42 8.56 10.23
CA ALA A 109 1.17 9.21 9.84
C ALA A 109 0.84 10.35 10.82
N ASP A 110 0.56 11.53 10.27
CA ASP A 110 -0.01 12.66 11.00
C ASP A 110 -1.40 12.94 10.44
N PHE A 111 -2.42 12.49 11.16
CA PHE A 111 -3.81 12.68 10.77
C PHE A 111 -4.30 14.13 10.91
N LYS A 112 -3.66 14.94 11.78
CA LYS A 112 -4.01 16.35 11.95
C LYS A 112 -3.51 17.17 10.77
N ALA A 113 -2.28 16.91 10.34
CA ALA A 113 -1.70 17.54 9.17
C ALA A 113 -2.18 16.92 7.85
N GLY A 114 -2.73 15.70 7.87
CA GLY A 114 -3.09 14.95 6.67
C GLY A 114 -1.86 14.46 5.91
N GLU A 115 -0.76 14.17 6.62
CA GLU A 115 0.56 13.89 6.06
C GLU A 115 1.04 12.47 6.39
N ALA A 116 1.71 11.85 5.42
CA ALA A 116 2.44 10.60 5.58
C ALA A 116 3.92 10.82 5.27
N ARG A 117 4.80 10.26 6.11
CA ARG A 117 6.26 10.37 6.01
C ARG A 117 6.91 8.99 6.03
N LYS A 118 8.12 8.87 5.47
CA LYS A 118 8.88 7.61 5.51
C LYS A 118 9.43 7.29 6.91
N VAL A 119 9.75 8.35 7.63
CA VAL A 119 10.24 8.36 9.01
C VAL A 119 9.59 9.55 9.73
N PRO A 120 9.26 9.45 11.02
CA PRO A 120 8.79 10.60 11.79
C PRO A 120 9.78 11.78 11.69
N GLY A 121 9.28 12.98 11.39
CA GLY A 121 10.09 14.20 11.30
C GLY A 121 10.86 14.42 9.98
N ASP A 122 10.77 13.50 9.01
CA ASP A 122 11.33 13.72 7.66
C ASP A 122 10.71 14.98 7.04
N ALA A 123 11.44 15.77 6.25
CA ALA A 123 10.91 16.99 5.63
C ALA A 123 9.92 16.68 4.50
N LYS A 124 10.15 15.59 3.77
CA LYS A 124 9.31 15.16 2.66
C LYS A 124 8.09 14.40 3.16
N TYR A 125 6.92 14.80 2.71
CA TYR A 125 5.65 14.12 2.99
C TYR A 125 4.84 13.87 1.73
N ARG A 126 3.83 13.01 1.87
CA ARG A 126 2.75 12.84 0.91
C ARG A 126 1.42 13.03 1.62
N SER A 127 0.35 13.25 0.86
CA SER A 127 -1.01 13.19 1.39
C SER A 127 -1.27 11.83 2.04
N LEU A 128 -1.70 11.85 3.29
CA LEU A 128 -2.00 10.64 4.06
C LEU A 128 -3.15 9.85 3.45
N SER A 129 -4.17 10.53 2.93
CA SER A 129 -5.31 9.86 2.27
C SER A 129 -4.87 9.12 1.00
N SER A 130 -3.97 9.69 0.20
CA SER A 130 -3.35 8.99 -0.94
C SER A 130 -2.55 7.77 -0.49
N VAL A 131 -1.76 7.87 0.58
CA VAL A 131 -0.98 6.73 1.10
C VAL A 131 -1.88 5.61 1.63
N ILE A 132 -2.97 5.96 2.33
CA ILE A 132 -3.97 4.98 2.77
C ILE A 132 -4.66 4.33 1.56
N THR A 133 -4.98 5.12 0.53
CA THR A 133 -5.57 4.62 -0.72
C THR A 133 -4.65 3.59 -1.39
N VAL A 134 -3.34 3.84 -1.43
CA VAL A 134 -2.35 2.87 -1.93
C VAL A 134 -2.40 1.56 -1.13
N GLY A 135 -2.39 1.65 0.20
CA GLY A 135 -2.48 0.47 1.07
C GLY A 135 -3.78 -0.32 0.85
N ALA A 136 -4.92 0.36 0.77
CA ALA A 136 -6.21 -0.26 0.51
C ALA A 136 -6.26 -0.90 -0.88
N ALA A 137 -5.73 -0.25 -1.91
CA ALA A 137 -5.63 -0.81 -3.26
C ALA A 137 -4.80 -2.10 -3.28
N TRP A 138 -3.65 -2.12 -2.60
CA TRP A 138 -2.83 -3.33 -2.48
C TRP A 138 -3.58 -4.47 -1.77
N ASP A 139 -4.31 -4.16 -0.69
CA ASP A 139 -5.11 -5.17 0.01
C ASP A 139 -6.30 -5.67 -0.84
N MET A 140 -7.00 -4.79 -1.54
CA MET A 140 -8.08 -5.18 -2.47
C MET A 140 -7.57 -6.09 -3.59
N THR A 141 -6.46 -5.73 -4.24
CA THR A 141 -5.82 -6.57 -5.27
C THR A 141 -5.37 -7.91 -4.68
N LYS A 142 -4.80 -7.91 -3.47
CA LYS A 142 -4.41 -9.15 -2.78
C LYS A 142 -5.61 -10.07 -2.52
N ARG A 143 -6.75 -9.53 -2.05
CA ARG A 143 -7.98 -10.32 -1.80
C ARG A 143 -8.57 -10.92 -3.07
N LYS A 144 -8.42 -10.23 -4.20
CA LYS A 144 -8.85 -10.73 -5.51
C LYS A 144 -7.99 -11.91 -5.99
N LEU A 145 -6.71 -11.92 -5.64
CA LEU A 145 -5.74 -12.89 -6.17
C LEU A 145 -5.52 -14.07 -5.22
N ARG A 146 -5.09 -15.21 -5.79
CA ARG A 146 -4.65 -16.35 -4.98
C ARG A 146 -3.36 -15.98 -4.23
N PRO A 147 -3.15 -16.42 -2.97
CA PRO A 147 -2.03 -15.98 -2.13
C PRO A 147 -0.64 -16.14 -2.77
N LEU A 148 -0.41 -17.21 -3.53
CA LEU A 148 0.86 -17.45 -4.22
C LEU A 148 1.03 -16.56 -5.45
N THR A 149 -0.04 -16.28 -6.20
CA THR A 149 -0.02 -15.43 -7.39
C THR A 149 0.37 -13.98 -7.04
N TYR A 150 -0.06 -13.49 -5.87
CA TYR A 150 0.29 -12.15 -5.41
C TYR A 150 1.81 -11.95 -5.21
N MET A 151 2.52 -12.99 -4.73
CA MET A 151 3.97 -12.91 -4.50
C MET A 151 4.78 -12.82 -5.80
N PHE A 152 4.26 -13.38 -6.91
CA PHE A 152 4.92 -13.40 -8.23
C PHE A 152 4.31 -12.39 -9.22
N MET A 153 3.35 -11.59 -8.78
CA MET A 153 2.70 -10.63 -9.65
C MET A 153 3.66 -9.49 -10.00
N HIS A 154 3.59 -9.07 -11.26
CA HIS A 154 4.44 -8.01 -11.74
C HIS A 154 4.07 -6.70 -11.03
N GLU A 155 5.04 -6.09 -10.34
CA GLU A 155 4.83 -4.92 -9.49
C GLU A 155 4.08 -3.79 -10.19
N TRP A 156 4.25 -3.66 -11.51
CA TRP A 156 3.69 -2.57 -12.29
C TRP A 156 2.16 -2.55 -12.33
N LYS A 157 1.49 -3.70 -12.40
CA LYS A 157 0.01 -3.74 -12.41
C LYS A 157 -0.54 -3.26 -11.07
N VAL A 158 0.03 -3.75 -9.98
CA VAL A 158 -0.42 -3.43 -8.61
C VAL A 158 -0.09 -1.98 -8.25
N ARG A 159 1.16 -1.58 -8.45
CA ARG A 159 1.62 -0.22 -8.12
C ARG A 159 0.99 0.81 -9.05
N GLY A 160 0.85 0.50 -10.34
CA GLY A 160 0.14 1.36 -11.28
C GLY A 160 -1.32 1.58 -10.86
N TYR A 161 -2.04 0.51 -10.51
CA TYR A 161 -3.44 0.63 -10.09
C TYR A 161 -3.61 1.44 -8.80
N ALA A 162 -2.75 1.16 -7.82
CA ALA A 162 -2.70 1.93 -6.59
C ALA A 162 -2.40 3.41 -6.85
N ALA A 163 -1.50 3.72 -7.80
CA ALA A 163 -1.17 5.08 -8.20
C ALA A 163 -2.32 5.79 -8.92
N ILE A 164 -3.09 5.09 -9.76
CA ILE A 164 -4.31 5.61 -10.39
C ILE A 164 -5.32 6.02 -9.30
N LEU A 165 -5.69 5.10 -8.41
CA LEU A 165 -6.68 5.37 -7.36
C LEU A 165 -6.22 6.48 -6.40
N ALA A 166 -4.94 6.45 -6.01
CA ALA A 166 -4.36 7.45 -5.11
C ALA A 166 -4.04 8.79 -5.81
N GLY A 167 -4.30 8.94 -7.11
CA GLY A 167 -4.04 10.15 -7.88
C GLY A 167 -2.57 10.60 -7.79
N LEU A 168 -1.64 9.64 -7.80
CA LEU A 168 -0.22 9.93 -7.62
C LEU A 168 0.38 10.47 -8.92
N ASN A 169 0.43 11.80 -9.00
CA ASN A 169 1.07 12.50 -10.12
C ASN A 169 2.46 13.01 -9.74
N GLY A 170 2.67 13.37 -8.47
CA GLY A 170 3.87 14.10 -8.04
C GLY A 170 4.06 15.40 -8.83
N ASP A 171 5.30 15.88 -8.90
CA ASP A 171 5.71 16.98 -9.77
C ASP A 171 6.15 16.47 -11.17
N PHE A 172 5.69 15.29 -11.57
CA PHE A 172 6.12 14.63 -12.80
C PHE A 172 5.23 14.98 -13.99
N SER A 173 5.88 15.29 -15.10
CA SER A 173 5.31 15.46 -16.42
C SER A 173 5.31 14.14 -17.20
N PRO A 174 4.45 13.99 -18.23
CA PRO A 174 4.42 12.75 -19.03
C PRO A 174 5.78 12.36 -19.62
N SER A 175 6.64 13.33 -19.96
CA SER A 175 8.01 13.10 -20.42
C SER A 175 8.91 12.45 -19.37
N ASP A 176 8.64 12.64 -18.08
CA ASP A 176 9.46 12.05 -17.00
C ASP A 176 9.30 10.52 -16.93
N ALA A 177 8.24 9.97 -17.52
CA ALA A 177 8.06 8.52 -17.64
C ALA A 177 8.98 7.88 -18.69
N CYS A 178 9.59 8.70 -19.56
CA CYS A 178 10.52 8.27 -20.60
C CYS A 178 11.98 8.21 -20.13
N ALA A 179 12.30 8.91 -19.04
CA ALA A 179 13.65 8.91 -18.46
C ALA A 179 13.93 7.61 -17.69
N ALA A 180 15.21 7.32 -17.48
CA ALA A 180 15.61 6.27 -16.55
C ALA A 180 15.10 6.63 -15.15
N THR A 181 14.48 5.66 -14.47
CA THR A 181 13.85 5.93 -13.18
C THR A 181 14.89 6.19 -12.10
N GLY A 182 14.89 7.41 -11.53
CA GLY A 182 15.80 7.82 -10.46
C GLY A 182 15.24 7.66 -9.05
N THR A 183 13.92 7.51 -8.89
CA THR A 183 13.25 7.45 -7.57
C THR A 183 12.07 6.46 -7.55
N PRO A 184 11.71 5.89 -6.39
CA PRO A 184 10.48 5.09 -6.25
C PRO A 184 9.22 5.84 -6.67
N GLU A 185 9.16 7.14 -6.40
CA GLU A 185 8.08 8.06 -6.80
C GLU A 185 7.90 8.09 -8.32
N GLN A 186 8.99 8.28 -9.05
CA GLN A 186 8.97 8.28 -10.52
C GLN A 186 8.58 6.90 -11.07
N GLN A 187 8.93 5.81 -10.38
CA GLN A 187 8.50 4.47 -10.78
C GLN A 187 6.98 4.30 -10.65
N ASP A 188 6.38 4.76 -9.54
CA ASP A 188 4.94 4.71 -9.34
C ASP A 188 4.21 5.52 -10.43
N TYR A 189 4.73 6.72 -10.74
CA TYR A 189 4.20 7.56 -11.82
C TYR A 189 4.26 6.86 -13.19
N ARG A 190 5.41 6.26 -13.50
CA ARG A 190 5.60 5.51 -14.74
C ARG A 190 4.64 4.33 -14.85
N TYR A 191 4.48 3.56 -13.77
CA TYR A 191 3.54 2.45 -13.72
C TYR A 191 2.08 2.90 -13.85
N ARG A 192 1.73 4.07 -13.29
CA ARG A 192 0.41 4.69 -13.46
C ARG A 192 0.10 4.92 -14.93
N LEU A 193 0.95 5.70 -15.62
CA LEU A 193 0.75 6.01 -17.05
C LEU A 193 0.74 4.74 -17.91
N MET A 194 1.62 3.80 -17.60
CA MET A 194 1.71 2.55 -18.33
C MET A 194 0.42 1.74 -18.21
N LEU A 195 -0.15 1.65 -17.01
CA LEU A 195 -1.43 0.97 -16.80
C LEU A 195 -2.59 1.74 -17.43
N GLU A 196 -2.64 3.06 -17.30
CA GLU A 196 -3.66 3.91 -17.94
C GLU A 196 -3.68 3.72 -19.46
N THR A 197 -2.50 3.68 -20.12
CA THR A 197 -2.39 3.41 -21.55
C THR A 197 -2.93 2.03 -21.90
N VAL A 198 -2.53 0.98 -21.17
CA VAL A 198 -2.98 -0.38 -21.44
C VAL A 198 -4.49 -0.52 -21.29
N LEU A 199 -5.06 -0.01 -20.18
CA LEU A 199 -6.51 -0.08 -19.94
C LEU A 199 -7.29 0.67 -21.02
N LYS A 200 -6.79 1.84 -21.45
CA LYS A 200 -7.44 2.65 -22.50
C LYS A 200 -7.38 1.98 -23.88
N GLU A 201 -6.24 1.42 -24.27
CA GLU A 201 -6.06 0.80 -25.58
C GLU A 201 -6.79 -0.54 -25.70
N GLU A 202 -6.74 -1.36 -24.67
CA GLU A 202 -7.42 -2.67 -24.65
C GLU A 202 -8.92 -2.54 -24.36
N GLN A 203 -9.39 -1.37 -23.89
CA GLN A 203 -10.77 -1.15 -23.45
C GLN A 203 -11.23 -2.19 -22.40
N VAL A 204 -10.30 -2.60 -21.54
CA VAL A 204 -10.54 -3.57 -20.45
C VAL A 204 -10.49 -2.89 -19.10
N PHE A 205 -11.08 -3.52 -18.10
CA PHE A 205 -10.94 -3.09 -16.72
C PHE A 205 -9.68 -3.70 -16.07
N TYR A 206 -9.25 -3.14 -14.94
CA TYR A 206 -8.08 -3.62 -14.21
C TYR A 206 -8.29 -5.06 -13.69
N ASN A 207 -9.51 -5.38 -13.26
CA ASN A 207 -9.87 -6.73 -12.82
C ASN A 207 -9.66 -7.77 -13.93
N ASP A 208 -9.95 -7.45 -15.18
CA ASP A 208 -9.71 -8.34 -16.32
C ASP A 208 -8.21 -8.46 -16.64
N LEU A 209 -7.49 -7.34 -16.54
CA LEU A 209 -6.05 -7.31 -16.77
C LEU A 209 -5.27 -8.13 -15.74
N LEU A 210 -5.76 -8.24 -14.50
CA LEU A 210 -5.13 -9.04 -13.44
C LEU A 210 -5.00 -10.53 -13.83
N ASP A 211 -6.02 -11.07 -14.48
CA ASP A 211 -6.06 -12.48 -14.89
C ASP A 211 -5.36 -12.72 -16.26
N SER A 212 -4.98 -11.65 -16.97
CA SER A 212 -4.31 -11.72 -18.28
C SER A 212 -2.78 -11.87 -18.18
N ASN A 213 -2.20 -12.62 -19.13
CA ASN A 213 -0.73 -12.76 -19.30
C ASN A 213 -0.06 -11.54 -19.97
N PHE A 214 -0.59 -10.32 -19.74
CA PHE A 214 -0.04 -9.11 -20.33
C PHE A 214 1.37 -8.79 -19.80
N SER A 215 2.35 -8.79 -20.70
CA SER A 215 3.76 -8.64 -20.34
C SER A 215 4.14 -7.19 -20.01
N TYR A 216 5.11 -7.03 -19.11
CA TYR A 216 5.68 -5.71 -18.81
C TYR A 216 6.28 -5.04 -20.05
N ALA A 217 7.01 -5.80 -20.89
CA ALA A 217 7.65 -5.28 -22.09
C ALA A 217 6.62 -4.68 -23.08
N ASN A 218 5.46 -5.32 -23.24
CA ASN A 218 4.40 -4.80 -24.09
C ASN A 218 3.80 -3.51 -23.51
N ALA A 219 3.61 -3.46 -22.19
CA ALA A 219 3.11 -2.27 -21.49
C ALA A 219 4.10 -1.09 -21.63
N GLU A 220 5.40 -1.36 -21.44
CA GLU A 220 6.47 -0.38 -21.59
C GLU A 220 6.56 0.15 -23.01
N MET A 221 6.47 -0.73 -24.02
CA MET A 221 6.47 -0.34 -25.42
C MET A 221 5.31 0.62 -25.74
N ARG A 222 4.10 0.34 -25.24
CA ARG A 222 2.92 1.21 -25.45
C ARG A 222 3.06 2.55 -24.75
N LEU A 223 3.57 2.56 -23.52
CA LEU A 223 3.91 3.80 -22.83
C LEU A 223 4.86 4.66 -23.67
N LYS A 224 5.94 4.06 -24.20
CA LYS A 224 6.92 4.76 -25.04
C LYS A 224 6.30 5.33 -26.32
N LYS A 225 5.46 4.53 -26.99
CA LYS A 225 4.75 4.97 -28.18
C LYS A 225 3.80 6.15 -27.90
N ALA A 226 3.13 6.13 -26.74
CA ALA A 226 2.16 7.15 -26.37
C ALA A 226 2.80 8.48 -25.91
N TYR A 227 3.93 8.42 -25.19
CA TYR A 227 4.48 9.59 -24.49
C TYR A 227 5.93 9.95 -24.81
N CYS A 228 6.68 9.05 -25.46
CA CYS A 228 8.12 9.20 -25.67
C CYS A 228 8.53 9.36 -27.14
N GLY A 229 7.55 9.46 -28.05
CA GLY A 229 7.80 9.71 -29.48
C GLY A 229 8.51 8.58 -30.23
N ASN A 230 8.55 7.36 -29.67
CA ASN A 230 9.10 6.15 -30.28
C ASN A 230 8.12 4.99 -30.17
#